data_AF-A0A2T6FER5-F1
#
_entry.id   AF-A0A2T6FER5-F1
#
_cell.length_a   1.000
_cell.length_b   1.000
_cell.length_c   1.000
_cell.angle_alpha   90.00
_cell.angle_beta   90.00
_cell.angle_gamma   90.00
#
_symmetry.space_group_name_H-M   'P 1'
#
loop_
_entity.id
_entity.type
_entity.pdbx_description
1 polymer ?
#
loop_
_entity_poly.entity_id
_entity_poly.type
_entity_poly.pdbx_seq_one_letter_code
_entity_poly.pdbx_strand_id
1 'polypeptide(L)'
;MSEIIKVKLGIIAEAHDSFFSATKELSKQEFNAVNGRILKSYEFNGHELIIYLDNHKACYVSTGENRINWILADSFQLNDKCHIPTNIIFEYFNGVQEPWDLSNKLEKLIGKKIAFSPSEQYLFLYSEDKGEYIFDFVINEVDESVKYLCFSDA
;
A
#
# COMPACT_ATOMS: atom_id res chain seq x y z
N MET A 1 -3.62 6.11 -24.33
CA MET A 1 -4.03 4.71 -24.52
C MET A 1 -3.66 3.99 -23.25
N SER A 2 -4.52 3.11 -22.74
CA SER A 2 -4.21 2.33 -21.54
C SER A 2 -3.28 1.18 -21.89
N GLU A 3 -2.36 0.85 -20.99
CA GLU A 3 -1.48 -0.31 -21.10
C GLU A 3 -2.07 -1.48 -20.30
N ILE A 4 -2.18 -2.66 -20.92
CA ILE A 4 -2.69 -3.86 -20.25
C ILE A 4 -1.50 -4.71 -19.80
N ILE A 5 -1.42 -4.97 -18.50
CA ILE A 5 -0.36 -5.77 -17.89
C ILE A 5 -0.98 -7.00 -17.26
N LYS A 6 -0.49 -8.18 -17.66
CA LYS A 6 -0.90 -9.45 -17.05
C LYS A 6 -0.21 -9.61 -15.70
N VAL A 7 -1.00 -9.90 -14.67
CA VAL A 7 -0.49 -9.95 -13.31
C VAL A 7 -1.05 -11.13 -12.52
N LYS A 8 -0.24 -11.56 -11.54
CA LYS A 8 -0.64 -12.50 -10.48
C LYS A 8 -0.56 -11.82 -9.12
N LEU A 9 -1.30 -12.35 -8.14
CA LEU A 9 -1.21 -11.88 -6.76
C LEU A 9 0.20 -12.09 -6.21
N GLY A 10 0.72 -11.06 -5.55
CA GLY A 10 2.03 -11.10 -4.90
C GLY A 10 2.00 -11.68 -3.50
N ILE A 11 0.85 -11.59 -2.82
CA ILE A 11 0.59 -12.24 -1.54
C ILE A 11 -0.31 -13.44 -1.77
N ILE A 12 0.11 -14.59 -1.23
CA ILE A 12 -0.73 -15.77 -1.14
C ILE A 12 -1.20 -15.85 0.32
N ALA A 13 -2.47 -15.50 0.55
CA ALA A 13 -3.05 -15.42 1.89
C ALA A 13 -2.95 -16.75 2.64
N GLU A 14 -2.32 -16.75 3.81
CA GLU A 14 -2.42 -17.84 4.78
C GLU A 14 -3.74 -17.71 5.56
N ALA A 15 -4.31 -18.83 6.02
CA ALA A 15 -5.69 -18.93 6.51
C ALA A 15 -6.03 -18.13 7.80
N HIS A 16 -5.15 -17.23 8.27
CA HIS A 16 -5.24 -16.57 9.57
C HIS A 16 -5.18 -15.03 9.57
N ASP A 17 -4.98 -14.37 8.44
CA ASP A 17 -4.85 -12.91 8.41
C ASP A 17 -6.23 -12.21 8.44
N SER A 18 -6.55 -11.58 9.57
CA SER A 18 -7.69 -10.68 9.73
C SER A 18 -7.26 -9.44 10.52
N PHE A 19 -7.91 -8.30 10.29
CA PHE A 19 -7.68 -7.05 11.06
C PHE A 19 -7.76 -7.27 12.59
N PHE A 20 -8.66 -8.16 13.05
CA PHE A 20 -8.84 -8.52 14.46
C PHE A 20 -7.74 -9.44 15.01
N SER A 21 -7.09 -10.24 14.15
CA SER A 21 -5.90 -11.03 14.51
C SER A 21 -4.68 -10.12 14.66
N ALA A 22 -4.49 -9.21 13.69
CA ALA A 22 -3.39 -8.24 13.62
C ALA A 22 -3.36 -7.29 14.83
N THR A 23 -4.53 -6.84 15.29
CA THR A 23 -4.65 -5.93 16.45
C THR A 23 -4.28 -6.57 17.79
N LYS A 24 -4.27 -7.91 17.91
CA LYS A 24 -4.04 -8.63 19.16
C LYS A 24 -2.57 -8.79 19.55
N GLU A 25 -1.63 -8.66 18.60
CA GLU A 25 -0.19 -8.87 18.85
C GLU A 25 0.64 -7.59 19.06
N LEU A 26 0.09 -6.40 18.79
CA LEU A 26 0.91 -5.20 18.59
C LEU A 26 0.83 -4.18 19.72
N SER A 27 1.44 -4.50 20.87
CA SER A 27 1.93 -3.45 21.77
C SER A 27 3.22 -2.85 21.18
N LYS A 28 3.21 -1.65 20.58
CA LYS A 28 4.46 -0.92 20.25
C LYS A 28 4.22 0.57 19.98
N GLN A 29 5.07 1.40 20.58
CA GLN A 29 5.02 2.87 20.58
C GLN A 29 4.98 3.53 19.20
N GLU A 30 5.37 2.81 18.15
CA GLU A 30 5.44 3.29 16.76
C GLU A 30 4.06 3.59 16.17
N PHE A 31 3.00 2.88 16.58
CA PHE A 31 1.63 3.14 16.11
C PHE A 31 1.05 4.45 16.64
N ASN A 32 1.38 4.82 17.89
CA ASN A 32 0.93 6.11 18.46
C ASN A 32 1.51 7.30 17.69
N ALA A 33 2.62 7.10 16.97
CA ALA A 33 3.23 8.13 16.15
C ALA A 33 2.53 8.32 14.80
N VAL A 34 1.71 7.35 14.34
CA VAL A 34 0.97 7.44 13.07
C VAL A 34 -0.54 7.53 13.26
N ASN A 35 -1.10 6.79 14.20
CA ASN A 35 -2.54 6.66 14.36
C ASN A 35 -3.17 7.99 14.80
N GLY A 36 -4.20 8.41 14.06
CA GLY A 36 -4.89 9.69 14.26
C GLY A 36 -4.16 10.89 13.66
N ARG A 37 -3.03 10.69 12.95
CA ARG A 37 -2.30 11.75 12.24
C ARG A 37 -2.93 12.04 10.88
N ILE A 38 -2.73 13.28 10.44
CA ILE A 38 -3.24 13.74 9.15
C ILE A 38 -2.22 13.41 8.06
N LEU A 39 -2.67 12.73 7.00
CA LEU A 39 -1.88 12.54 5.78
C LEU A 39 -1.72 13.90 5.08
N LYS A 40 -0.47 14.38 4.95
CA LYS A 40 -0.14 15.67 4.33
C LYS A 40 0.12 15.56 2.84
N SER A 41 0.90 14.56 2.46
CA SER A 41 1.33 14.30 1.09
C SER A 41 1.85 12.87 0.98
N TYR A 42 2.14 12.43 -0.25
CA TYR A 42 2.79 11.16 -0.50
C TYR A 42 3.77 11.27 -1.66
N GLU A 43 4.73 10.35 -1.71
CA GLU A 43 5.57 10.06 -2.87
C GLU A 43 5.39 8.61 -3.26
N PHE A 44 5.26 8.32 -4.55
CA PHE A 44 4.99 6.97 -5.05
C PHE A 44 5.74 6.71 -6.36
N ASN A 45 6.39 5.55 -6.49
CA ASN A 45 7.10 5.11 -7.71
C ASN A 45 6.57 3.79 -8.28
N GLY A 46 5.39 3.33 -7.84
CA GLY A 46 4.77 2.09 -8.31
C GLY A 46 4.91 0.92 -7.35
N HIS A 47 6.05 0.77 -6.70
CA HIS A 47 6.34 -0.36 -5.81
C HIS A 47 6.75 0.08 -4.39
N GLU A 48 7.18 1.33 -4.24
CA GLU A 48 7.42 2.00 -2.97
C GLU A 48 6.50 3.21 -2.82
N LEU A 49 6.04 3.43 -1.60
CA LEU A 49 5.19 4.53 -1.20
C LEU A 49 5.76 5.17 0.07
N ILE A 50 5.87 6.49 0.08
CA ILE A 50 6.14 7.28 1.28
C ILE A 50 4.90 8.11 1.59
N ILE A 51 4.39 8.01 2.81
CA ILE A 51 3.28 8.81 3.34
C ILE A 51 3.84 9.80 4.37
N TYR A 52 3.65 11.09 4.12
CA TYR A 52 4.09 12.15 5.02
C TYR A 52 2.95 12.60 5.93
N LEU A 53 3.24 12.70 7.22
CA LEU A 53 2.28 13.03 8.26
C LEU A 53 2.46 14.46 8.77
N ASP A 54 1.43 14.99 9.43
CA ASP A 54 1.43 16.33 10.03
C ASP A 54 2.39 16.53 11.22
N ASN A 55 2.92 15.45 11.78
CA ASN A 55 3.90 15.46 12.87
C ASN A 55 5.36 15.31 12.39
N HIS A 56 5.63 15.57 11.10
CA HIS A 56 6.95 15.43 10.48
C HIS A 56 7.50 14.00 10.44
N LYS A 57 6.66 12.99 10.67
CA LYS A 57 7.02 11.60 10.43
C LYS A 57 6.65 11.17 9.01
N ALA A 58 7.36 10.18 8.51
CA ALA A 58 7.12 9.55 7.22
C ALA A 58 6.98 8.03 7.41
N CYS A 59 5.93 7.45 6.84
CA CYS A 59 5.76 6.01 6.74
C CYS A 59 6.16 5.56 5.34
N TYR A 60 7.17 4.69 5.27
CA TYR A 60 7.59 4.04 4.04
C TYR A 60 6.93 2.67 3.96
N VAL A 61 6.35 2.35 2.81
CA VAL A 61 5.64 1.11 2.50
C VAL A 61 6.22 0.54 1.20
N SER A 62 6.54 -0.75 1.18
CA SER A 62 7.10 -1.39 -0.02
C SER A 62 6.72 -2.86 -0.15
N THR A 63 6.83 -3.38 -1.37
CA THR A 63 6.56 -4.79 -1.66
C THR A 63 7.67 -5.70 -1.11
N GLY A 64 7.31 -6.70 -0.31
CA GLY A 64 8.21 -7.76 0.15
C GLY A 64 8.18 -9.01 -0.74
N GLU A 65 8.61 -10.14 -0.17
CA GLU A 65 8.57 -11.44 -0.87
C GLU A 65 7.16 -12.04 -0.90
N ASN A 66 6.48 -12.10 0.26
CA ASN A 66 5.10 -12.56 0.43
C ASN A 66 4.37 -11.72 1.50
N ARG A 67 4.71 -10.42 1.57
CA ARG A 67 4.13 -9.45 2.52
C ARG A 67 4.35 -8.01 2.09
N ILE A 68 3.64 -7.09 2.73
CA ILE A 68 3.94 -5.65 2.72
C ILE A 68 4.94 -5.32 3.81
N ASN A 69 6.05 -4.69 3.42
CA ASN A 69 7.00 -4.12 4.36
C ASN A 69 6.58 -2.69 4.70
N TRP A 70 6.80 -2.27 5.94
CA TRP A 70 6.58 -0.89 6.34
C TRP A 70 7.57 -0.45 7.43
N ILE A 71 7.94 0.82 7.42
CA ILE A 71 8.87 1.42 8.40
C ILE A 71 8.42 2.87 8.68
N LEU A 72 8.55 3.30 9.94
CA LEU A 72 8.36 4.70 10.33
C LEU A 72 9.72 5.38 10.55
N ALA A 73 9.94 6.54 9.94
CA ALA A 73 11.12 7.36 10.17
C ALA A 73 10.78 8.87 10.16
N ASP A 74 11.77 9.70 10.45
CA ASP A 74 11.66 11.15 10.31
C ASP A 74 11.73 11.60 8.84
N SER A 75 12.43 10.84 8.00
CA SER A 75 12.51 11.09 6.56
C SER A 75 12.86 9.82 5.78
N PHE A 76 12.39 9.77 4.54
CA PHE A 76 12.74 8.75 3.54
C PHE A 76 12.93 9.44 2.18
N GLN A 77 13.63 8.75 1.29
CA GLN A 77 13.73 9.08 -0.13
C GLN A 77 13.43 7.82 -0.93
N LEU A 78 12.69 7.95 -2.03
CA LEU A 78 12.46 6.84 -2.94
C LEU A 78 13.78 6.47 -3.64
N ASN A 79 14.03 5.17 -3.77
CA ASN A 79 15.15 4.69 -4.55
C ASN A 79 14.75 4.76 -6.02
N ASP A 80 15.17 5.83 -6.69
CA ASP A 80 14.88 6.15 -8.08
C ASP A 80 13.42 6.48 -8.43
N LYS A 81 13.28 7.53 -9.25
CA LYS A 81 12.02 7.87 -9.91
C LYS A 81 11.80 6.88 -11.05
N CYS A 82 11.29 5.69 -10.73
CA CYS A 82 10.82 4.78 -11.76
C CYS A 82 9.71 5.50 -12.55
N HIS A 83 9.81 5.50 -13.87
CA HIS A 83 8.75 6.06 -14.71
C HIS A 83 7.53 5.15 -14.58
N ILE A 84 6.54 5.58 -13.79
CA ILE A 84 5.28 4.85 -13.68
C ILE A 84 4.51 5.09 -14.98
N PRO A 85 4.16 4.03 -15.74
CA PRO A 85 3.26 4.19 -16.87
C PRO A 85 1.92 4.74 -16.39
N THR A 86 1.39 5.72 -17.12
CA THR A 86 0.07 6.28 -16.81
C THR A 86 -1.00 5.43 -17.47
N ASN A 87 -2.10 5.15 -16.75
CA ASN A 87 -3.26 4.37 -17.23
C ASN A 87 -2.96 2.87 -17.46
N ILE A 88 -2.45 2.18 -16.43
CA ILE A 88 -2.33 0.71 -16.45
C ILE A 88 -3.68 0.07 -16.12
N ILE A 89 -3.98 -1.02 -16.83
CA ILE A 89 -5.04 -1.96 -16.52
C ILE A 89 -4.36 -3.30 -16.18
N PHE A 90 -4.62 -3.81 -14.98
CA PHE A 90 -4.21 -5.14 -14.59
C PHE A 90 -5.17 -6.17 -15.17
N GLU A 91 -4.64 -7.20 -15.81
CA GLU A 91 -5.39 -8.37 -16.26
C GLU A 91 -4.97 -9.58 -15.41
N TYR A 92 -5.92 -10.13 -14.65
CA TYR A 92 -5.71 -11.31 -13.82
C TYR A 92 -5.95 -12.61 -14.62
N PHE A 93 -5.47 -13.75 -14.11
CA PHE A 93 -5.59 -15.06 -14.77
C PHE A 93 -7.03 -15.47 -15.13
N ASN A 94 -8.02 -14.97 -14.39
CA ASN A 94 -9.44 -15.22 -14.60
C ASN A 94 -10.06 -14.30 -15.68
N GLY A 95 -9.26 -13.44 -16.30
CA GLY A 95 -9.69 -12.47 -17.31
C GLY A 95 -10.31 -11.20 -16.72
N VAL A 96 -10.35 -11.05 -15.39
CA VAL A 96 -10.79 -9.80 -14.76
C VAL A 96 -9.77 -8.70 -15.06
N GLN A 97 -10.28 -7.53 -15.44
CA GLN A 97 -9.47 -6.36 -15.72
C GLN A 97 -9.81 -5.23 -14.75
N GLU A 98 -8.81 -4.67 -14.08
CA GLU A 98 -8.97 -3.60 -13.11
C GLU A 98 -8.02 -2.43 -13.40
N PRO A 99 -8.50 -1.18 -13.36
CA PRO A 99 -7.62 -0.03 -13.49
C PRO A 99 -6.72 0.07 -12.26
N TRP A 100 -5.41 0.22 -12.48
CA TRP A 100 -4.49 0.51 -11.40
C TRP A 100 -4.57 2.00 -11.03
N ASP A 101 -5.21 2.29 -9.90
CA ASP A 101 -5.56 3.66 -9.52
C ASP A 101 -5.15 4.03 -8.08
N LEU A 102 -4.01 3.51 -7.63
CA LEU A 102 -3.51 3.77 -6.28
C LEU A 102 -3.30 5.27 -6.02
N SER A 103 -2.74 6.02 -6.99
CA SER A 103 -2.52 7.47 -6.84
C SER A 103 -3.81 8.24 -6.59
N ASN A 104 -4.90 7.98 -7.33
CA ASN A 104 -6.16 8.68 -7.08
C ASN A 104 -6.81 8.25 -5.76
N LYS A 105 -6.60 7.01 -5.31
CA LYS A 105 -7.04 6.57 -3.98
C LYS A 105 -6.28 7.34 -2.89
N LEU A 106 -4.95 7.44 -2.98
CA LEU A 106 -4.11 8.19 -2.03
C LEU A 106 -4.42 9.68 -2.01
N GLU A 107 -4.66 10.29 -3.18
CA GLU A 107 -5.02 11.70 -3.30
C GLU A 107 -6.29 12.05 -2.48
N LYS A 108 -7.27 11.13 -2.46
CA LYS A 108 -8.52 11.30 -1.68
C LYS A 108 -8.31 11.23 -0.17
N LEU A 109 -7.16 10.73 0.29
CA LEU A 109 -6.79 10.61 1.70
C LEU A 109 -6.00 11.81 2.21
N ILE A 110 -5.53 12.69 1.32
CA ILE A 110 -4.83 13.92 1.71
C ILE A 110 -5.75 14.79 2.57
N GLY A 111 -5.21 15.26 3.71
CA GLY A 111 -5.93 16.03 4.71
C GLY A 111 -6.81 15.21 5.63
N LYS A 112 -6.84 13.87 5.50
CA LYS A 112 -7.61 12.97 6.37
C LYS A 112 -6.76 12.37 7.47
N LYS A 113 -7.41 12.08 8.60
CA LYS A 113 -6.79 11.27 9.66
C LYS A 113 -6.71 9.82 9.20
N ILE A 114 -5.56 9.21 9.47
CA ILE A 114 -5.32 7.82 9.14
C ILE A 114 -4.81 7.02 10.35
N ALA A 115 -4.92 5.70 10.25
CA ALA A 115 -4.30 4.76 11.17
C ALA A 115 -3.79 3.54 10.40
N PHE A 116 -2.66 2.99 10.84
CA PHE A 116 -2.12 1.74 10.30
C PHE A 116 -2.34 0.58 11.28
N SER A 117 -2.58 -0.59 10.72
CA SER A 117 -2.60 -1.87 11.44
C SER A 117 -1.91 -2.92 10.57
N PRO A 118 -0.66 -3.28 10.82
CA PRO A 118 0.03 -4.33 10.07
C PRO A 118 -0.40 -5.71 10.56
N SER A 119 -0.40 -6.67 9.64
CA SER A 119 -0.58 -8.09 9.88
C SER A 119 0.70 -8.85 9.48
N GLU A 120 0.64 -10.18 9.41
CA GLU A 120 1.80 -10.96 8.97
C GLU A 120 2.14 -10.69 7.50
N GLN A 121 1.12 -10.62 6.64
CA GLN A 121 1.31 -10.42 5.21
C GLN A 121 0.87 -9.04 4.73
N TYR A 122 -0.21 -8.49 5.26
CA TYR A 122 -0.80 -7.24 4.77
C TYR A 122 -0.51 -6.05 5.69
N LEU A 123 -0.68 -4.84 5.14
CA LEU A 123 -0.77 -3.60 5.91
C LEU A 123 -2.15 -2.98 5.71
N PHE A 124 -2.89 -2.80 6.80
CA PHE A 124 -4.19 -2.16 6.76
C PHE A 124 -4.05 -0.66 7.01
N LEU A 125 -4.79 0.13 6.25
CA LEU A 125 -4.92 1.58 6.43
C LEU A 125 -6.39 1.90 6.68
N TYR A 126 -6.67 2.51 7.82
CA TYR A 126 -7.97 3.09 8.13
C TYR A 126 -7.96 4.59 7.89
N SER A 127 -9.06 5.12 7.34
CA SER A 127 -9.30 6.56 7.26
C SER A 127 -10.70 6.92 7.79
N GLU A 128 -10.76 7.97 8.61
CA GLU A 128 -11.96 8.41 9.38
C GLU A 128 -13.24 8.51 8.54
N ASP A 129 -13.14 8.83 7.25
CA ASP A 129 -14.29 9.03 6.34
C ASP A 129 -14.39 8.02 5.20
N LYS A 130 -13.41 7.13 5.06
CA LYS A 130 -13.23 6.33 3.83
C LYS A 130 -13.19 4.82 4.07
N GLY A 131 -13.17 4.40 5.34
CA GLY A 131 -13.19 3.00 5.71
C GLY A 131 -11.78 2.41 5.79
N GLU A 132 -11.74 1.09 5.67
CA GLU A 132 -10.52 0.30 5.75
C GLU A 132 -10.04 -0.07 4.35
N TYR A 133 -8.73 -0.04 4.20
CA TYR A 133 -8.03 -0.39 2.99
C TYR A 133 -6.92 -1.38 3.29
N ILE A 134 -6.66 -2.26 2.34
CA ILE A 134 -5.61 -3.26 2.44
C ILE A 134 -4.54 -2.92 1.40
N PHE A 135 -3.32 -2.72 1.87
CA PHE A 135 -2.16 -2.74 0.99
C PHE A 135 -1.85 -4.17 0.60
N ASP A 136 -1.69 -4.36 -0.69
CA ASP A 136 -1.28 -5.61 -1.33
C ASP A 136 -0.34 -5.26 -2.50
N PHE A 137 0.15 -6.26 -3.22
CA PHE A 137 0.87 -6.05 -4.46
C PHE A 137 0.60 -7.15 -5.47
N VAL A 138 0.75 -6.80 -6.74
CA VAL A 138 0.69 -7.74 -7.85
C VAL A 138 2.05 -7.84 -8.52
N ILE A 139 2.32 -8.98 -9.15
CA ILE A 139 3.57 -9.28 -9.84
C ILE A 139 3.28 -9.39 -11.33
N ASN A 140 4.10 -8.74 -12.16
CA ASN A 140 4.01 -8.86 -13.61
C ASN A 140 4.36 -10.30 -14.05
N GLU A 141 3.51 -10.93 -14.85
CA GLU A 141 3.74 -12.31 -15.30
C GLU A 141 4.84 -12.44 -16.37
N VAL A 142 5.17 -11.36 -17.08
CA VAL A 142 6.23 -11.33 -18.10
C VAL A 142 7.60 -11.08 -17.47
N ASP A 143 7.65 -10.23 -16.43
CA ASP A 143 8.86 -9.90 -15.68
C ASP A 143 8.58 -9.90 -14.18
N GLU A 144 8.84 -11.04 -13.53
CA GLU A 144 8.52 -11.23 -12.11
C GLU A 144 9.34 -10.34 -11.16
N SER A 145 10.38 -9.65 -11.66
CA SER A 145 11.10 -8.64 -10.88
C SER A 145 10.28 -7.36 -10.69
N VAL A 146 9.29 -7.13 -11.56
CA VAL A 146 8.43 -5.95 -11.52
C VAL A 146 7.19 -6.24 -10.68
N LYS A 147 7.05 -5.47 -9.59
CA LYS A 147 5.94 -5.52 -8.65
C LYS A 147 5.21 -4.18 -8.64
N TYR A 148 3.90 -4.23 -8.39
CA TYR A 148 3.07 -3.03 -8.28
C TYR A 148 2.31 -3.04 -6.96
N LEU A 149 2.55 -2.04 -6.14
CA LEU A 149 1.79 -1.82 -4.91
C LEU A 149 0.34 -1.46 -5.26
N CYS A 150 -0.59 -2.04 -4.53
CA CYS A 150 -2.03 -1.96 -4.77
C CYS A 150 -2.79 -1.59 -3.49
N PHE A 151 -4.03 -1.17 -3.69
CA PHE A 151 -4.97 -0.78 -2.64
C PHE A 151 -6.31 -1.43 -2.93
N SER A 152 -6.75 -2.35 -2.08
CA SER A 152 -8.11 -2.89 -2.13
C SER A 152 -8.95 -2.29 -1.00
N ASP A 153 -10.24 -2.16 -1.25
CA ASP A 153 -11.20 -1.80 -0.20
C ASP A 153 -11.44 -3.09 0.61
N ALA A 154 -11.31 -3.01 1.93
CA ALA A 154 -11.45 -4.16 2.84
C ALA A 154 -12.90 -4.58 3.05
#